data_AF-A0A022PVW0-F1
#
_entry.id   AF-A0A022PVW0-F1
#
_cell.length_a   1.000
_cell.length_b   1.000
_cell.length_c   1.000
_cell.angle_alpha   90.00
_cell.angle_beta   90.00
_cell.angle_gamma   90.00
#
_symmetry.space_group_name_H-M   'P 1'
#
loop_
_entity.id
_entity.type
_entity.pdbx_description
1 polymer ?
#
loop_
_entity_poly.entity_id
_entity_poly.type
_entity_poly.pdbx_seq_one_letter_code
_entity_poly.pdbx_strand_id
1 'polypeptide(L)'
;MSVQEYLDKHTLSRKIEDAVNAAVRAKTPDPVLFISNHMKKSVPSVITKVKARQILDSRGIPTVEVDLYTNKGVFRASAPSGSSSGMYEAIELRDGDKGTYLGNGVSRAVKNVNEKISEALIGMDPTLQVQIDQAMIDLDKTEKKGELGANAILAVSMAACKAGAAEKEVPLYKHIADLAGKTNYNLPVPVFTLISGGKHAWNNLAIQ
;
A
#
# COMPACT_ATOMS: atom_id res chain seq x y z
N MET A 1 13.89 13.78 32.87
CA MET A 1 14.44 12.44 32.60
C MET A 1 15.93 12.59 32.43
N SER A 2 16.72 11.94 33.27
CA SER A 2 18.19 11.93 33.17
C SER A 2 18.65 11.11 31.96
N VAL A 3 19.91 11.25 31.55
CA VAL A 3 20.50 10.44 30.47
C VAL A 3 20.38 8.95 30.80
N GLN A 4 20.73 8.57 32.04
CA GLN A 4 20.67 7.18 32.49
C GLN A 4 19.24 6.63 32.46
N GLU A 5 18.26 7.40 32.94
CA GLU A 5 16.84 7.02 32.88
C GLU A 5 16.37 6.80 31.44
N TYR A 6 16.82 7.61 30.48
CA TYR A 6 16.46 7.43 29.07
C TYR A 6 17.06 6.14 28.48
N LEU A 7 18.35 5.89 28.77
CA LEU A 7 19.05 4.69 28.33
C LEU A 7 18.38 3.43 28.86
N ASP A 8 18.03 3.42 30.15
CA ASP A 8 17.40 2.29 30.82
C ASP A 8 15.97 2.08 30.34
N LYS A 9 15.18 3.15 30.25
CA LYS A 9 13.78 3.11 29.76
C LYS A 9 13.68 2.49 28.36
N HIS A 10 14.63 2.79 27.48
CA HIS A 10 14.63 2.30 26.10
C HIS A 10 15.55 1.10 25.88
N THR A 11 16.19 0.58 26.93
CA THR A 11 17.19 -0.50 26.87
C THR A 11 18.29 -0.24 25.82
N LEU A 12 18.65 1.04 25.62
CA LEU A 12 19.43 1.46 24.45
C LEU A 12 20.85 0.87 24.48
N SER A 13 21.50 0.86 25.64
CA SER A 13 22.84 0.28 25.81
C SER A 13 22.88 -1.19 25.41
N ARG A 14 21.87 -1.97 25.86
CA ARG A 14 21.76 -3.40 25.53
C ARG A 14 21.57 -3.62 24.03
N LYS A 15 20.68 -2.84 23.38
CA LYS A 15 20.44 -2.97 21.93
C LYS A 15 21.69 -2.68 21.09
N ILE A 16 22.46 -1.66 21.48
CA ILE A 16 23.71 -1.31 20.79
C ILE A 16 24.75 -2.43 21.00
N GLU A 17 24.90 -2.90 22.23
CA GLU A 17 25.83 -3.99 22.54
C GLU A 17 25.49 -5.28 21.79
N ASP A 18 24.20 -5.65 21.73
CA ASP A 18 23.71 -6.80 20.94
C ASP A 18 24.07 -6.66 19.45
N ALA A 19 23.85 -5.48 18.86
CA ALA A 19 24.18 -5.22 17.46
C ALA A 19 25.69 -5.31 17.17
N VAL A 20 26.52 -4.76 18.07
CA VAL A 20 27.99 -4.84 17.98
C VAL A 20 28.44 -6.30 18.10
N ASN A 21 27.93 -7.03 19.09
CA ASN A 21 28.24 -8.43 19.29
C ASN A 21 27.83 -9.29 18.08
N ALA A 22 26.69 -9.01 17.46
CA ALA A 22 26.26 -9.67 16.24
C ALA A 22 27.22 -9.41 15.07
N ALA A 23 27.69 -8.17 14.90
CA ALA A 23 28.66 -7.82 13.86
C ALA A 23 30.01 -8.53 14.07
N VAL A 24 30.51 -8.56 15.31
CA VAL A 24 31.75 -9.26 15.67
C VAL A 24 31.64 -10.76 15.41
N ARG A 25 30.53 -11.40 15.83
CA ARG A 25 30.28 -12.82 15.57
C ARG A 25 30.21 -13.14 14.09
N ALA A 26 29.59 -12.27 13.29
CA ALA A 26 29.48 -12.42 11.85
C ALA A 26 30.81 -12.18 11.12
N LYS A 27 31.82 -11.59 11.77
CA LYS A 27 33.11 -11.17 11.16
C LYS A 27 32.90 -10.41 9.84
N THR A 28 31.90 -9.54 9.81
CA THR A 28 31.53 -8.78 8.61
C THR A 28 32.66 -7.84 8.17
N PRO A 29 32.95 -7.74 6.87
CA PRO A 29 33.94 -6.79 6.35
C PRO A 29 33.52 -5.33 6.54
N ASP A 30 32.22 -5.06 6.67
CA ASP A 30 31.67 -3.73 7.01
C ASP A 30 30.79 -3.84 8.28
N PRO A 31 31.38 -3.58 9.47
CA PRO A 31 30.66 -3.63 10.74
C PRO A 31 29.61 -2.54 10.89
N VAL A 32 29.85 -1.34 10.34
CA VAL A 32 28.96 -0.19 10.53
C VAL A 32 27.67 -0.40 9.75
N LEU A 33 27.77 -0.85 8.49
CA LEU A 33 26.61 -1.18 7.68
C LEU A 33 25.79 -2.32 8.30
N PHE A 34 26.47 -3.35 8.82
CA PHE A 34 25.82 -4.46 9.50
C PHE A 34 25.04 -4.00 10.73
N ILE A 35 25.66 -3.22 11.62
CA ILE A 35 25.02 -2.68 12.83
C ILE A 35 23.82 -1.82 12.44
N SER A 36 23.96 -0.93 11.45
CA SER A 36 22.86 -0.11 10.92
C SER A 36 21.68 -0.98 10.48
N ASN A 37 21.92 -2.03 9.70
CA ASN A 37 20.86 -2.93 9.22
C ASN A 37 20.25 -3.75 10.37
N HIS A 38 21.06 -4.22 11.32
CA HIS A 38 20.60 -4.93 12.51
C HIS A 38 19.67 -4.05 13.36
N MET A 39 20.07 -2.80 13.59
CA MET A 39 19.27 -1.83 14.32
C MET A 39 17.98 -1.50 13.57
N LYS A 40 18.02 -1.35 12.24
CA LYS A 40 16.81 -1.16 11.41
C LYS A 40 15.79 -2.29 11.57
N LYS A 41 16.24 -3.55 11.68
CA LYS A 41 15.35 -4.71 11.93
C LYS A 41 14.70 -4.70 13.31
N SER A 42 15.30 -4.00 14.27
CA SER A 42 14.77 -3.87 15.63
C SER A 42 13.70 -2.77 15.78
N VAL A 43 13.49 -1.97 14.71
CA VAL A 43 12.49 -0.91 14.71
C VAL A 43 11.10 -1.52 14.50
N PRO A 44 10.06 -1.04 15.21
CA PRO A 44 8.71 -1.57 15.04
C PRO A 44 8.20 -1.50 13.60
N SER A 45 7.50 -2.56 13.20
CA SER A 45 6.72 -2.64 11.97
C SER A 45 5.45 -1.81 12.10
N VAL A 46 5.53 -0.51 11.80
CA VAL A 46 4.37 0.39 11.93
C VAL A 46 4.22 1.31 10.73
N ILE A 47 2.97 1.54 10.33
CA ILE A 47 2.60 2.60 9.41
C ILE A 47 2.77 3.93 10.12
N THR A 48 3.60 4.82 9.57
CA THR A 48 3.88 6.13 10.17
C THR A 48 3.08 7.25 9.51
N LYS A 49 2.67 7.06 8.26
CA LYS A 49 1.90 8.03 7.48
C LYS A 49 1.29 7.38 6.25
N VAL A 50 0.13 7.86 5.82
CA VAL A 50 -0.44 7.56 4.50
C VAL A 50 -0.68 8.89 3.79
N LYS A 51 -0.27 9.01 2.52
CA LYS A 51 -0.48 10.22 1.73
C LYS A 51 -0.94 9.88 0.33
N ALA A 52 -2.08 10.42 -0.07
CA ALA A 52 -2.61 10.31 -1.42
C ALA A 52 -2.37 11.55 -2.27
N ARG A 53 -2.36 11.34 -3.58
CA ARG A 53 -2.38 12.36 -4.62
C ARG A 53 -3.21 11.89 -5.81
N GLN A 54 -3.63 12.83 -6.63
CA GLN A 54 -4.22 12.56 -7.93
C GLN A 54 -3.10 12.40 -8.97
N ILE A 55 -3.15 11.34 -9.76
CA ILE A 55 -2.32 11.13 -10.96
C ILE A 55 -3.24 10.88 -12.17
N LEU A 56 -2.68 10.66 -13.36
CA LEU A 56 -3.42 10.28 -14.56
C LEU A 56 -3.19 8.80 -14.89
N ASP A 57 -4.25 8.10 -15.27
CA ASP A 57 -4.19 6.73 -15.78
C ASP A 57 -3.71 6.70 -17.25
N SER A 58 -3.63 5.51 -17.84
CA SER A 58 -3.19 5.31 -19.24
C SER A 58 -4.08 5.99 -20.29
N ARG A 59 -5.29 6.45 -19.92
CA ARG A 59 -6.24 7.16 -20.79
C ARG A 59 -6.25 8.67 -20.53
N GLY A 60 -5.39 9.16 -19.62
CA GLY A 60 -5.40 10.56 -19.19
C GLY A 60 -6.54 10.90 -18.22
N ILE A 61 -7.19 9.89 -17.63
CA ILE A 61 -8.27 10.09 -16.66
C ILE A 61 -7.67 10.10 -15.25
N PRO A 62 -8.07 11.03 -14.36
CA PRO A 62 -7.56 11.04 -12.99
C PRO A 62 -7.70 9.70 -12.27
N THR A 63 -6.75 9.36 -11.41
CA THR A 63 -6.87 8.25 -10.45
C THR A 63 -6.10 8.55 -9.16
N VAL A 64 -6.35 7.75 -8.12
CA VAL A 64 -5.73 7.89 -6.81
C VAL A 64 -4.41 7.13 -6.79
N GLU A 65 -3.33 7.80 -6.37
CA GLU A 65 -2.06 7.19 -5.98
C GLU A 65 -1.80 7.45 -4.50
N VAL A 66 -1.30 6.43 -3.80
CA VAL A 66 -1.00 6.45 -2.38
C VAL A 66 0.46 6.12 -2.15
N ASP A 67 1.11 6.92 -1.30
CA ASP A 67 2.36 6.61 -0.62
C ASP A 67 2.04 6.20 0.82
N LEU A 68 2.43 4.99 1.21
CA LEU A 68 2.38 4.51 2.58
C LEU A 68 3.80 4.47 3.14
N TYR A 69 3.99 5.10 4.29
CA TYR A 69 5.28 5.28 4.94
C TYR A 69 5.38 4.31 6.11
N THR A 70 6.54 3.64 6.22
CA THR A 70 6.92 2.85 7.40
C THR A 70 8.34 3.21 7.79
N ASN A 71 8.85 2.60 8.86
CA ASN A 71 10.25 2.75 9.25
C ASN A 71 11.24 2.16 8.23
N LYS A 72 10.78 1.37 7.25
CA LYS A 72 11.60 0.81 6.18
C LYS A 72 11.63 1.66 4.91
N GLY A 73 10.67 2.55 4.71
CA GLY A 73 10.63 3.40 3.53
C GLY A 73 9.21 3.80 3.11
N VAL A 74 9.08 4.08 1.81
CA VAL A 74 7.83 4.55 1.19
C VAL A 74 7.39 3.55 0.14
N PHE A 75 6.14 3.12 0.22
CA PHE A 75 5.53 2.11 -0.64
C PHE A 75 4.37 2.73 -1.41
N ARG A 76 4.42 2.63 -2.72
CA ARG A 76 3.52 3.35 -3.62
C ARG A 76 2.59 2.41 -4.37
N ALA A 77 1.32 2.74 -4.47
CA ALA A 77 0.36 2.06 -5.32
C ALA A 77 -0.70 3.04 -5.85
N SER A 78 -1.29 2.70 -6.99
CA SER A 78 -2.38 3.47 -7.60
C SER A 78 -3.55 2.55 -7.93
N ALA A 79 -4.76 3.07 -7.83
CA ALA A 79 -5.95 2.33 -8.24
C ALA A 79 -6.09 2.36 -9.78
N PRO A 80 -6.36 1.21 -10.44
CA PRO A 80 -6.82 1.23 -11.83
C PRO A 80 -8.25 1.78 -11.91
N SER A 81 -8.67 2.21 -13.10
CA SER A 81 -10.06 2.61 -13.38
C SER A 81 -10.63 1.77 -14.52
N GLY A 82 -11.88 1.34 -14.36
CA GLY A 82 -12.63 0.61 -15.39
C GLY A 82 -13.39 1.54 -16.34
N SER A 83 -13.74 1.04 -17.52
CA SER A 83 -14.68 1.69 -18.47
C SER A 83 -16.10 1.11 -18.39
N SER A 84 -16.25 -0.04 -17.71
CA SER A 84 -17.50 -0.78 -17.53
C SER A 84 -17.69 -1.11 -16.06
N SER A 85 -18.33 -0.21 -15.32
CA SER A 85 -18.70 -0.45 -13.92
C SER A 85 -19.98 -1.27 -13.86
N GLY A 86 -19.87 -2.56 -13.51
CA GLY A 86 -21.03 -3.42 -13.26
C GLY A 86 -21.84 -2.94 -12.06
N MET A 87 -23.16 -3.16 -12.06
CA MET A 87 -24.07 -2.67 -11.01
C MET A 87 -23.75 -3.19 -9.59
N TYR A 88 -23.00 -4.28 -9.49
CA TYR A 88 -22.60 -4.92 -8.22
C TYR A 88 -21.17 -4.58 -7.80
N GLU A 89 -20.45 -3.79 -8.57
CA GLU A 89 -19.07 -3.40 -8.25
C GLU A 89 -19.03 -2.40 -7.09
N ALA A 90 -17.88 -2.37 -6.41
CA ALA A 90 -17.57 -1.32 -5.46
C ALA A 90 -17.44 0.03 -6.18
N ILE A 91 -17.83 1.11 -5.51
CA ILE A 91 -18.00 2.43 -6.11
C ILE A 91 -16.63 3.10 -6.24
N GLU A 92 -16.20 3.34 -7.47
CA GLU A 92 -15.12 4.29 -7.75
C GLU A 92 -15.63 5.73 -7.51
N LEU A 93 -15.08 6.40 -6.49
CA LEU A 93 -15.51 7.76 -6.14
C LEU A 93 -14.87 8.79 -7.06
N ARG A 94 -15.73 9.50 -7.82
CA ARG A 94 -15.39 10.60 -8.74
C ARG A 94 -15.99 11.90 -8.26
N ASP A 95 -15.39 13.05 -8.56
CA ASP A 95 -15.80 14.35 -8.04
C ASP A 95 -17.11 14.87 -8.65
N GLY A 96 -17.39 14.56 -9.92
CA GLY A 96 -18.61 14.97 -10.63
C GLY A 96 -18.61 16.42 -11.12
N ASP A 97 -17.55 17.20 -10.85
CA ASP A 97 -17.39 18.56 -11.38
C ASP A 97 -17.03 18.55 -12.86
N LYS A 98 -18.01 18.83 -13.73
CA LYS A 98 -17.82 18.85 -15.19
C LYS A 98 -16.79 19.89 -15.67
N GLY A 99 -16.52 20.94 -14.88
CA GLY A 99 -15.50 21.93 -15.19
C GLY A 99 -14.07 21.41 -15.11
N THR A 100 -13.86 20.29 -14.39
CA THR A 100 -12.55 19.73 -14.07
C THR A 100 -12.48 18.27 -14.48
N TYR A 101 -11.60 17.92 -15.44
CA TYR A 101 -11.47 16.55 -15.97
C TYR A 101 -12.82 15.92 -16.40
N LEU A 102 -13.77 16.72 -16.90
CA LEU A 102 -15.10 16.28 -17.31
C LEU A 102 -15.90 15.56 -16.20
N GLY A 103 -15.66 15.91 -14.94
CA GLY A 103 -16.29 15.26 -13.78
C GLY A 103 -15.51 14.07 -13.22
N ASN A 104 -14.40 13.68 -13.84
CA ASN A 104 -13.62 12.51 -13.45
C ASN A 104 -12.52 12.79 -12.42
N GLY A 105 -12.49 13.98 -11.81
CA GLY A 105 -11.59 14.27 -10.69
C GLY A 105 -11.73 13.24 -9.56
N VAL A 106 -10.69 13.06 -8.76
CA VAL A 106 -10.68 12.16 -7.59
C VAL A 106 -10.25 12.87 -6.31
N SER A 107 -10.41 14.19 -6.26
CA SER A 107 -10.01 15.01 -5.12
C SER A 107 -10.71 14.59 -3.82
N ARG A 108 -11.99 14.17 -3.89
CA ARG A 108 -12.72 13.62 -2.73
C ARG A 108 -12.12 12.32 -2.21
N ALA A 109 -11.80 11.38 -3.11
CA ALA A 109 -11.14 10.13 -2.74
C ALA A 109 -9.74 10.38 -2.15
N VAL A 110 -8.96 11.30 -2.74
CA VAL A 110 -7.64 11.72 -2.21
C VAL A 110 -7.78 12.35 -0.82
N LYS A 111 -8.78 13.20 -0.61
CA LYS A 111 -9.07 13.81 0.69
C LYS A 111 -9.44 12.76 1.74
N ASN A 112 -10.30 11.80 1.38
CA ASN A 112 -10.66 10.68 2.25
C ASN A 112 -9.43 9.88 2.70
N VAL A 113 -8.46 9.63 1.81
CA VAL A 113 -7.21 8.97 2.20
C VAL A 113 -6.40 9.81 3.18
N ASN A 114 -6.19 11.09 2.84
CA ASN A 114 -5.30 11.97 3.61
C ASN A 114 -5.85 12.33 5.01
N GLU A 115 -7.17 12.44 5.14
CA GLU A 115 -7.80 12.90 6.39
C GLU A 115 -8.37 11.76 7.22
N LYS A 116 -9.10 10.80 6.60
CA LYS A 116 -9.79 9.74 7.35
C LYS A 116 -8.94 8.47 7.43
N ILE A 117 -8.51 7.93 6.29
CA ILE A 117 -7.81 6.63 6.26
C ILE A 117 -6.42 6.75 6.90
N SER A 118 -5.69 7.84 6.64
CA SER A 118 -4.37 8.03 7.26
C SER A 118 -4.45 8.05 8.77
N GLU A 119 -5.44 8.71 9.37
CA GLU A 119 -5.60 8.73 10.83
C GLU A 119 -5.89 7.33 11.38
N ALA A 120 -6.78 6.58 10.72
CA ALA A 120 -7.17 5.25 11.16
C ALA A 120 -6.05 4.19 11.09
N LEU A 121 -5.10 4.33 10.15
CA LEU A 121 -4.08 3.31 9.91
C LEU A 121 -2.71 3.57 10.57
N ILE A 122 -2.46 4.79 11.07
CA ILE A 122 -1.19 5.08 11.75
C ILE A 122 -1.02 4.17 12.97
N GLY A 123 0.17 3.58 13.10
CA GLY A 123 0.51 2.66 14.18
C GLY A 123 0.16 1.20 13.91
N MET A 124 -0.61 0.89 12.86
CA MET A 124 -0.89 -0.49 12.47
C MET A 124 0.33 -1.16 11.83
N ASP A 125 0.42 -2.48 11.99
CA ASP A 125 1.48 -3.30 11.37
C ASP A 125 1.13 -3.61 9.90
N PRO A 126 1.97 -3.18 8.92
CA PRO A 126 1.71 -3.39 7.49
C PRO A 126 1.70 -4.87 7.08
N THR A 127 2.17 -5.79 7.93
CA THR A 127 2.12 -7.23 7.68
C THR A 127 0.75 -7.85 7.95
N LEU A 128 -0.14 -7.13 8.66
CA LEU A 128 -1.47 -7.57 9.06
C LEU A 128 -2.54 -7.10 8.06
N GLN A 129 -2.41 -7.53 6.80
CA GLN A 129 -3.25 -7.11 5.68
C GLN A 129 -4.76 -7.15 5.98
N VAL A 130 -5.24 -8.26 6.56
CA VAL A 130 -6.67 -8.44 6.89
C VAL A 130 -7.17 -7.38 7.87
N GLN A 131 -6.35 -7.00 8.86
CA GLN A 131 -6.74 -5.99 9.85
C GLN A 131 -6.79 -4.60 9.22
N ILE A 132 -5.83 -4.28 8.35
CA ILE A 132 -5.79 -2.99 7.63
C ILE A 132 -7.00 -2.87 6.70
N ASP A 133 -7.27 -3.90 5.91
CA ASP A 133 -8.42 -3.90 4.99
C ASP A 133 -9.74 -3.81 5.75
N GLN A 134 -9.88 -4.55 6.87
CA GLN A 134 -11.06 -4.49 7.71
C GLN A 134 -11.25 -3.11 8.35
N ALA A 135 -10.18 -2.48 8.86
CA ALA A 135 -10.26 -1.13 9.42
C ALA A 135 -10.77 -0.11 8.40
N MET A 136 -10.36 -0.22 7.13
CA MET A 136 -10.88 0.65 6.06
C MET A 136 -12.34 0.34 5.68
N ILE A 137 -12.72 -0.95 5.67
CA ILE A 137 -14.11 -1.38 5.41
C ILE A 137 -15.05 -0.88 6.52
N ASP A 138 -14.66 -1.05 7.77
CA ASP A 138 -15.42 -0.61 8.94
C ASP A 138 -15.51 0.91 9.01
N LEU A 139 -14.47 1.62 8.57
CA LEU A 139 -14.46 3.08 8.47
C LEU A 139 -15.42 3.60 7.40
N ASP A 140 -15.54 2.91 6.27
CA ASP A 140 -16.43 3.28 5.16
C ASP A 140 -17.91 3.10 5.51
N LYS A 141 -18.26 2.02 6.23
CA LYS A 141 -19.63 1.72 6.69
C LYS A 141 -20.67 1.51 5.58
N THR A 142 -20.27 1.39 4.31
CA THR A 142 -21.18 1.09 3.20
C THR A 142 -20.84 -0.26 2.56
N GLU A 143 -21.85 -0.94 2.03
CA GLU A 143 -21.69 -2.24 1.38
C GLU A 143 -20.75 -2.16 0.16
N LYS A 144 -20.83 -1.07 -0.60
CA LYS A 144 -20.10 -0.88 -1.87
C LYS A 144 -18.95 0.11 -1.79
N LYS A 145 -18.45 0.45 -0.60
CA LYS A 145 -17.30 1.35 -0.43
C LYS A 145 -17.54 2.76 -1.00
N GLY A 146 -18.77 3.26 -0.90
CA GLY A 146 -19.22 4.51 -1.50
C GLY A 146 -18.85 5.77 -0.73
N GLU A 147 -18.55 5.66 0.57
CA GLU A 147 -18.23 6.82 1.42
C GLU A 147 -16.77 7.24 1.28
N LEU A 148 -15.85 6.27 1.37
CA LEU A 148 -14.42 6.49 1.17
C LEU A 148 -14.03 6.42 -0.30
N GLY A 149 -14.70 5.57 -1.08
CA GLY A 149 -14.36 5.24 -2.46
C GLY A 149 -13.50 3.99 -2.56
N ALA A 150 -13.91 3.04 -3.40
CA ALA A 150 -13.18 1.80 -3.64
C ALA A 150 -11.77 2.05 -4.19
N ASN A 151 -11.59 3.10 -5.00
CA ASN A 151 -10.29 3.57 -5.49
C ASN A 151 -9.37 4.06 -4.38
N ALA A 152 -9.89 4.73 -3.34
CA ALA A 152 -9.11 5.11 -2.16
C ALA A 152 -8.68 3.88 -1.36
N ILE A 153 -9.63 3.01 -1.00
CA ILE A 153 -9.38 1.81 -0.19
C ILE A 153 -8.38 0.87 -0.89
N LEU A 154 -8.58 0.61 -2.19
CA LEU A 154 -7.72 -0.31 -2.95
C LEU A 154 -6.28 0.21 -3.06
N ALA A 155 -6.09 1.51 -3.34
CA ALA A 155 -4.75 2.09 -3.44
C ALA A 155 -3.98 1.97 -2.11
N VAL A 156 -4.64 2.23 -0.98
CA VAL A 156 -4.04 2.06 0.35
C VAL A 156 -3.75 0.59 0.65
N SER A 157 -4.70 -0.31 0.37
CA SER A 157 -4.57 -1.76 0.56
C SER A 157 -3.35 -2.35 -0.19
N MET A 158 -3.18 -1.96 -1.46
CA MET A 158 -2.03 -2.38 -2.27
C MET A 158 -0.70 -1.80 -1.77
N ALA A 159 -0.69 -0.54 -1.30
CA ALA A 159 0.49 0.07 -0.72
C ALA A 159 0.89 -0.63 0.60
N ALA A 160 -0.09 -1.01 1.41
CA ALA A 160 0.12 -1.78 2.64
C ALA A 160 0.69 -3.17 2.34
N CYS A 161 0.16 -3.87 1.33
CA CYS A 161 0.69 -5.17 0.91
C CYS A 161 2.17 -5.08 0.47
N LYS A 162 2.54 -4.03 -0.29
CA LYS A 162 3.94 -3.77 -0.65
C LYS A 162 4.81 -3.51 0.57
N ALA A 163 4.30 -2.74 1.53
CA ALA A 163 4.99 -2.46 2.78
C ALA A 163 5.18 -3.73 3.63
N GLY A 164 4.15 -4.56 3.74
CA GLY A 164 4.19 -5.85 4.45
C GLY A 164 5.19 -6.83 3.84
N ALA A 165 5.31 -6.86 2.51
CA ALA A 165 6.33 -7.65 1.83
C ALA A 165 7.77 -7.20 2.18
N ALA A 166 8.01 -5.89 2.17
CA ALA A 166 9.30 -5.31 2.56
C ALA A 166 9.59 -5.48 4.05
N GLU A 167 8.56 -5.47 4.89
CA GLU A 167 8.68 -5.75 6.31
C GLU A 167 9.14 -7.19 6.56
N LYS A 168 8.61 -8.15 5.79
CA LYS A 168 9.03 -9.56 5.82
C LYS A 168 10.32 -9.85 5.05
N GLU A 169 10.92 -8.86 4.40
CA GLU A 169 12.10 -9.01 3.54
C GLU A 169 11.91 -10.06 2.42
N VAL A 170 10.70 -10.13 1.86
CA VAL A 170 10.37 -11.05 0.75
C VAL A 170 9.85 -10.28 -0.47
N PRO A 171 9.98 -10.84 -1.68
CA PRO A 171 9.31 -10.30 -2.86
C PRO A 171 7.78 -10.24 -2.68
N LEU A 172 7.13 -9.26 -3.32
CA LEU A 172 5.67 -9.06 -3.22
C LEU A 172 4.87 -10.32 -3.57
N TYR A 173 5.24 -11.05 -4.62
CA TYR A 173 4.51 -12.26 -5.03
C TYR A 173 4.52 -13.34 -3.93
N LYS A 174 5.61 -13.44 -3.16
CA LYS A 174 5.73 -14.39 -2.05
C LYS A 174 4.86 -13.95 -0.88
N HIS A 175 4.87 -12.65 -0.55
CA HIS A 175 3.98 -12.12 0.47
C HIS A 175 2.50 -12.33 0.14
N ILE A 176 2.10 -12.11 -1.12
CA ILE A 176 0.73 -12.38 -1.60
C ILE A 176 0.40 -13.88 -1.47
N ALA A 177 1.33 -14.77 -1.82
CA ALA A 177 1.14 -16.21 -1.66
C ALA A 177 0.95 -16.61 -0.20
N ASP A 178 1.74 -16.04 0.72
CA ASP A 178 1.60 -16.26 2.16
C ASP A 178 0.22 -15.79 2.67
N LEU A 179 -0.24 -14.61 2.24
CA LEU A 179 -1.57 -14.09 2.56
C LEU A 179 -2.70 -14.98 2.02
N ALA A 180 -2.49 -15.60 0.86
CA ALA A 180 -3.44 -16.52 0.24
C ALA A 180 -3.33 -17.98 0.73
N GLY A 181 -2.42 -18.28 1.66
CA GLY A 181 -2.16 -19.64 2.13
C GLY A 181 -1.61 -20.58 1.05
N LYS A 182 -0.84 -20.05 0.10
CA LYS A 182 -0.25 -20.80 -1.02
C LYS A 182 1.27 -20.93 -0.87
N THR A 183 1.78 -22.13 -1.11
CA THR A 183 3.22 -22.45 -1.04
C THR A 183 3.86 -22.70 -2.40
N ASN A 184 3.05 -23.07 -3.40
CA ASN A 184 3.52 -23.37 -4.76
C ASN A 184 3.25 -22.19 -5.69
N TYR A 185 4.24 -21.85 -6.52
CA TYR A 185 4.18 -20.75 -7.48
C TYR A 185 4.00 -21.27 -8.90
N ASN A 186 3.18 -20.59 -9.69
CA ASN A 186 3.04 -20.83 -11.11
C ASN A 186 3.16 -19.50 -11.84
N LEU A 187 3.83 -19.49 -12.99
CA LEU A 187 3.74 -18.37 -13.93
C LEU A 187 2.44 -18.52 -14.73
N PRO A 188 1.60 -17.47 -14.82
CA PRO A 188 0.38 -17.53 -15.60
C PRO A 188 0.71 -17.59 -17.10
N VAL A 189 -0.09 -18.33 -17.86
CA VAL A 189 -0.06 -18.24 -19.33
C VAL A 189 -0.59 -16.85 -19.72
N PRO A 190 0.18 -16.03 -20.43
CA PRO A 190 -0.28 -14.70 -20.81
C PRO A 190 -1.35 -14.79 -21.90
N VAL A 191 -2.45 -14.09 -21.69
CA VAL A 191 -3.50 -13.91 -22.70
C VAL A 191 -3.42 -12.48 -23.21
N PHE A 192 -2.99 -12.31 -24.47
CA PHE A 192 -2.76 -11.00 -25.06
C PHE A 192 -3.96 -10.54 -25.89
N THR A 193 -4.44 -9.33 -25.64
CA THR A 193 -5.41 -8.66 -26.51
C THR A 193 -4.68 -8.10 -27.74
N LEU A 194 -4.92 -8.69 -28.91
CA LEU A 194 -4.34 -8.22 -30.18
C LEU A 194 -5.31 -7.34 -30.98
N ILE A 195 -6.61 -7.64 -30.89
CA ILE A 195 -7.68 -6.92 -31.57
C ILE A 195 -8.71 -6.55 -30.51
N SER A 196 -9.11 -5.28 -30.49
CA SER A 196 -10.14 -4.77 -29.59
C SER A 196 -11.39 -4.40 -30.37
N GLY A 197 -12.54 -4.66 -29.77
CA GLY A 197 -13.84 -4.15 -30.20
C GLY A 197 -14.61 -3.56 -29.03
N GLY A 198 -15.94 -3.44 -29.17
CA GLY A 198 -16.81 -2.91 -28.15
C GLY A 198 -16.44 -1.49 -27.74
N LYS A 199 -16.47 -1.18 -26.43
CA LYS A 199 -16.16 0.16 -25.90
C LYS A 199 -14.67 0.53 -26.00
N HIS A 200 -13.81 -0.43 -26.32
CA HIS A 200 -12.36 -0.22 -26.36
C HIS A 200 -11.83 0.12 -27.75
N ALA A 201 -12.67 0.11 -28.79
CA ALA A 201 -12.25 0.48 -30.14
C ALA A 201 -13.32 1.27 -30.89
N TRP A 202 -12.88 2.16 -31.76
CA TRP A 202 -13.76 2.85 -32.71
C TRP A 202 -13.94 2.01 -33.97
N ASN A 203 -14.64 0.88 -33.85
CA ASN A 203 -14.98 0.00 -34.96
C ASN A 203 -16.35 -0.66 -34.73
N ASN A 204 -16.82 -1.44 -35.72
CA ASN A 204 -18.11 -2.13 -35.65
C ASN A 204 -18.01 -3.54 -35.01
N LEU A 205 -16.87 -3.93 -34.46
CA LEU A 205 -16.70 -5.24 -33.84
C LEU A 205 -17.38 -5.22 -32.47
N ALA A 206 -18.44 -6.02 -32.30
CA ALA A 206 -19.20 -6.03 -31.05
C ALA A 206 -18.46 -6.71 -29.87
N ILE A 207 -17.53 -7.61 -30.16
CA ILE A 207 -16.77 -8.36 -29.15
C ILE A 207 -15.68 -7.46 -28.56
N GLN A 208 -15.65 -7.36 -27.23
CA GLN A 208 -14.65 -6.57 -26.48
C GLN A 208 -13.41 -7.40 -26.13
#